data_AF-A0A6A4WCV9-F1
#
_entry.id   AF-A0A6A4WCV9-F1
#
_cell.length_a   1.000
_cell.length_b   1.000
_cell.length_c   1.000
_cell.angle_alpha   90.00
_cell.angle_beta   90.00
_cell.angle_gamma   90.00
#
_symmetry.space_group_name_H-M   'P 1'
#
loop_
_entity.id
_entity.type
_entity.pdbx_description
1 polymer ?
#
loop_
_entity_poly.entity_id
_entity_poly.type
_entity_poly.pdbx_seq_one_letter_code
_entity_poly.pdbx_strand_id
1 'polypeptide(L)'
;MMRLIILAAGLLALSFFFQPGGAETTASCKGQQSCTACLTAHSDCAWCKTERSEGFPYDHCDLSAVIARLCPPADIVFPRSSVEAVKNTSLSEQQSPSQPVQVAPQHLRLKLRPHERKEFEVKFRQVADYPLDLYYLMDLTVSMREDKETLVALGEPVT
;
A
#
# COMPACT_ATOMS: atom_id res chain seq x y z
N MET A 1 23.29 15.04 -20.33
CA MET A 1 24.72 15.38 -20.45
C MET A 1 25.48 14.52 -19.43
N MET A 2 26.00 13.36 -19.84
CA MET A 2 27.08 12.64 -19.15
C MET A 2 27.69 11.68 -20.18
N ARG A 3 29.02 11.68 -20.29
CA ARG A 3 29.79 11.12 -21.41
C ARG A 3 30.15 9.64 -21.22
N LEU A 4 30.24 8.96 -22.37
CA LEU A 4 30.80 7.64 -22.63
C LEU A 4 32.16 7.41 -21.95
N ILE A 5 32.37 6.18 -21.48
CA ILE A 5 33.68 5.51 -21.56
C ILE A 5 33.44 4.10 -22.10
N ILE A 6 34.01 3.81 -23.27
CA ILE A 6 34.11 2.47 -23.86
C ILE A 6 35.58 2.07 -23.77
N LEU A 7 35.86 0.90 -23.18
CA LEU A 7 37.07 0.13 -23.46
C LEU A 7 36.69 -1.34 -23.64
N ALA A 8 37.37 -1.96 -24.59
CA ALA A 8 36.94 -3.11 -25.37
C ALA A 8 37.26 -4.48 -24.74
N ALA A 9 36.71 -5.49 -25.42
CA ALA A 9 37.12 -6.90 -25.47
C ALA A 9 36.62 -7.84 -24.37
N GLY A 10 35.59 -8.60 -24.74
CA GLY A 10 35.13 -9.79 -24.05
C GLY A 10 33.95 -10.41 -24.81
N LEU A 11 34.22 -11.43 -25.62
CA LEU A 11 33.18 -12.21 -26.30
C LEU A 11 32.29 -12.90 -25.26
N LEU A 12 31.07 -12.36 -25.11
CA LEU A 12 29.79 -13.00 -24.70
C LEU A 12 28.86 -11.87 -24.21
N ALA A 13 28.52 -10.94 -25.10
CA ALA A 13 27.57 -9.88 -24.78
C ALA A 13 26.16 -10.45 -24.89
N LEU A 14 25.59 -10.76 -23.73
CA LEU A 14 24.17 -10.95 -23.49
C LEU A 14 23.35 -10.01 -24.37
N SER A 15 22.49 -10.58 -25.20
CA SER A 15 21.34 -9.92 -25.79
C SER A 15 20.35 -9.56 -24.66
N PHE A 16 20.69 -8.55 -23.86
CA PHE A 16 19.69 -7.79 -23.14
C PHE A 16 18.97 -6.93 -24.18
N PHE A 17 17.92 -7.52 -24.77
CA PHE A 17 16.84 -6.74 -25.32
C PHE A 17 16.31 -5.87 -24.18
N PHE A 18 16.67 -4.59 -24.21
CA PHE A 18 15.93 -3.58 -23.47
C PHE A 18 14.57 -3.48 -24.16
N GLN A 19 13.61 -4.30 -23.73
CA GLN A 19 12.22 -4.12 -24.12
C GLN A 19 11.78 -2.74 -23.61
N PRO A 20 11.31 -1.84 -24.47
CA PRO A 20 10.53 -0.71 -24.01
C PRO A 20 9.21 -1.29 -23.47
N GLY A 21 9.14 -1.50 -22.16
CA GLY A 21 7.90 -1.86 -21.45
C GLY A 21 6.93 -0.69 -21.41
N GLY A 22 6.45 -0.27 -22.58
CA GLY A 22 5.58 0.90 -22.76
C GLY A 22 4.42 0.67 -23.72
N ALA A 23 4.14 -0.59 -24.10
CA ALA A 23 3.09 -0.93 -25.07
C ALA A 23 1.98 -1.86 -24.50
N GLU A 24 2.05 -2.28 -23.23
CA GLU A 24 1.04 -3.18 -22.65
C GLU A 24 -0.17 -2.46 -22.02
N THR A 25 -0.07 -1.17 -21.71
CA THR A 25 -1.14 -0.46 -20.98
C THR A 25 -2.32 -0.01 -21.86
N THR A 26 -2.09 0.24 -23.15
CA THR A 26 -3.13 0.67 -24.10
C THR A 26 -4.05 -0.48 -24.53
N ALA A 27 -3.49 -1.67 -24.74
CA ALA A 27 -4.23 -2.83 -25.22
C ALA A 27 -5.25 -3.33 -24.19
N SER A 28 -4.98 -3.15 -22.90
CA SER A 28 -5.85 -3.63 -21.82
C SER A 28 -7.18 -2.86 -21.72
N CYS A 29 -7.18 -1.55 -21.98
CA CYS A 29 -8.39 -0.71 -21.88
C CYS A 29 -9.36 -0.89 -23.05
N LYS A 30 -8.86 -1.18 -24.25
CA LYS A 30 -9.68 -1.21 -25.46
C LYS A 30 -10.54 -2.48 -25.53
N GLY A 31 -11.69 -2.38 -26.20
CA GLY A 31 -12.60 -3.52 -26.42
C GLY A 31 -13.58 -3.81 -25.27
N GLN A 32 -13.58 -3.00 -24.21
CA GLN A 32 -14.50 -3.14 -23.09
C GLN A 32 -15.87 -2.54 -23.44
N GLN A 33 -16.93 -3.34 -23.28
CA GLN A 33 -18.30 -2.95 -23.66
C GLN A 33 -19.10 -2.32 -22.51
N SER A 34 -18.56 -2.29 -21.29
CA SER A 34 -19.23 -1.69 -20.13
C SER A 34 -18.27 -0.84 -19.30
N CYS A 35 -18.82 0.16 -18.62
CA CYS A 35 -18.07 1.03 -17.72
C CYS A 35 -17.35 0.22 -16.63
N THR A 36 -18.02 -0.77 -16.03
CA THR A 36 -17.40 -1.62 -15.01
C THR A 36 -16.22 -2.41 -15.57
N ALA A 37 -16.38 -3.07 -16.72
CA ALA A 37 -15.32 -3.85 -17.35
C ALA A 37 -14.10 -2.98 -17.72
N CYS A 38 -14.35 -1.76 -18.21
CA CYS A 38 -13.33 -0.75 -18.48
C CYS A 38 -12.51 -0.39 -17.24
N LEU A 39 -13.20 -0.05 -16.14
CA LEU A 39 -12.54 0.42 -14.93
C LEU A 39 -11.79 -0.70 -14.20
N THR A 40 -12.19 -1.96 -14.40
CA THR A 40 -11.50 -3.14 -13.87
C THR A 40 -10.36 -3.64 -14.75
N ALA A 41 -10.28 -3.24 -16.03
CA ALA A 41 -9.24 -3.74 -16.93
C ALA A 41 -7.84 -3.27 -16.51
N HIS A 42 -7.70 -1.97 -16.22
CA HIS A 42 -6.46 -1.38 -15.73
C HIS A 42 -6.73 -0.10 -14.93
N SER A 43 -5.77 0.32 -14.10
CA SER A 43 -5.88 1.53 -13.27
C SER A 43 -5.88 2.84 -14.07
N ASP A 44 -5.28 2.82 -15.26
CA ASP A 44 -5.18 4.00 -16.13
C ASP A 44 -6.35 4.19 -17.11
N CYS A 45 -7.24 3.20 -17.24
CA CYS A 45 -8.39 3.31 -18.14
C CYS A 45 -9.40 4.34 -17.61
N ALA A 46 -10.07 5.08 -18.50
CA ALA A 46 -11.19 5.94 -18.16
C ALA A 46 -12.37 5.61 -19.07
N TRP A 47 -13.58 5.89 -18.59
CA TRP A 47 -14.81 5.67 -19.35
C TRP A 47 -15.47 6.99 -19.73
N CYS A 48 -15.94 7.13 -20.96
CA CYS A 48 -16.75 8.27 -21.40
C CYS A 48 -18.23 7.86 -21.48
N LYS A 49 -19.10 8.58 -20.77
CA LYS A 49 -20.55 8.33 -20.77
C LYS A 49 -21.23 8.73 -22.07
N THR A 50 -20.71 9.75 -22.75
CA THR A 50 -21.34 10.31 -23.94
C THR A 50 -21.29 9.32 -25.10
N GLU A 51 -22.43 9.13 -25.76
CA GLU A 51 -22.56 8.28 -26.95
C GLU A 51 -21.72 8.78 -28.12
N ARG A 52 -21.28 7.84 -28.96
CA ARG A 52 -20.50 8.12 -30.16
C ARG A 52 -21.31 9.01 -31.11
N SER A 53 -20.90 10.27 -31.26
CA SER A 53 -21.49 11.17 -32.24
C SER A 53 -20.78 11.03 -33.59
N GLU A 54 -21.48 11.30 -34.69
CA GLU A 54 -20.97 11.11 -36.05
C GLU A 54 -19.72 11.96 -36.40
N GLY A 55 -19.34 12.91 -35.52
CA GLY A 55 -18.12 13.71 -35.66
C GLY A 55 -16.89 13.17 -34.93
N PHE A 56 -17.05 12.30 -33.93
CA PHE A 56 -15.92 11.77 -33.14
C PHE A 56 -16.12 10.29 -32.80
N PRO A 57 -15.55 9.38 -33.60
CA PRO A 57 -15.60 7.96 -33.35
C PRO A 57 -14.62 7.54 -32.24
N TYR A 58 -14.83 7.98 -31.00
CA TYR A 58 -14.03 7.50 -29.85
C TYR A 58 -14.64 6.25 -29.23
N ASP A 59 -13.78 5.39 -28.69
CA ASP A 59 -14.20 4.24 -27.89
C ASP A 59 -14.57 4.72 -26.48
N HIS A 60 -15.61 4.14 -25.89
CA HIS A 60 -16.05 4.52 -24.54
C HIS A 60 -14.99 4.25 -23.48
N CYS A 61 -14.08 3.29 -23.71
CA CYS A 61 -12.98 2.95 -22.82
C CYS A 61 -11.64 3.11 -23.53
N ASP A 62 -10.79 3.98 -23.01
CA ASP A 62 -9.38 4.10 -23.40
C ASP A 62 -8.56 4.64 -22.21
N LEU A 63 -7.26 4.85 -22.37
CA LEU A 63 -6.43 5.52 -21.39
C LEU A 63 -7.01 6.88 -21.01
N SER A 64 -6.92 7.23 -19.73
CA SER A 64 -7.39 8.52 -19.20
C SER A 64 -6.82 9.73 -19.95
N ALA A 65 -5.57 9.67 -20.40
CA ALA A 65 -4.95 10.73 -21.19
C ALA A 65 -5.58 10.92 -22.58
N VAL A 66 -6.12 9.86 -23.18
CA VAL A 66 -6.83 9.89 -24.48
C VAL A 66 -8.26 10.39 -24.28
N ILE A 67 -8.98 9.79 -23.32
CA ILE A 67 -10.36 10.17 -22.98
C ILE A 67 -10.45 11.65 -22.58
N ALA A 68 -9.48 12.18 -21.85
CA ALA A 68 -9.44 13.59 -21.46
C ALA A 68 -9.40 14.58 -22.64
N ARG A 69 -9.01 14.14 -23.84
CA ARG A 69 -8.96 14.98 -25.05
C ARG A 69 -10.21 14.84 -25.93
N LEU A 70 -10.88 13.69 -25.86
CA LEU A 70 -11.97 13.32 -26.78
C LEU A 70 -13.35 13.43 -26.13
N CYS A 71 -13.43 13.30 -24.80
CA CYS A 71 -14.67 13.29 -24.04
C CYS A 71 -14.87 14.61 -23.30
N PRO A 72 -16.10 15.18 -23.27
CA PRO A 72 -16.43 16.30 -22.40
C PRO A 72 -16.08 15.99 -20.93
N PRO A 73 -15.42 16.89 -20.18
CA PRO A 73 -14.96 16.60 -18.82
C PRO A 73 -16.06 16.14 -17.84
N ALA A 74 -17.30 16.61 -18.03
CA ALA A 74 -18.45 16.24 -17.20
C ALA A 74 -18.87 14.77 -17.36
N ASP A 75 -18.53 14.16 -18.50
CA ASP A 75 -18.94 12.80 -18.87
C ASP A 75 -17.83 11.76 -18.68
N ILE A 76 -16.65 12.20 -18.22
CA ILE A 76 -15.53 11.32 -17.90
C ILE A 76 -15.74 10.65 -16.54
N VAL A 77 -15.77 9.32 -16.53
CA VAL A 77 -15.74 8.49 -15.34
C VAL A 77 -14.35 7.95 -15.14
N PHE A 78 -13.68 8.48 -14.12
CA PHE A 78 -12.34 8.06 -13.76
C PHE A 78 -12.15 8.15 -12.23
N PRO A 79 -12.67 7.17 -11.48
CA PRO A 79 -12.54 7.17 -10.03
C PRO A 79 -11.07 7.03 -9.64
N ARG A 80 -10.59 7.95 -8.80
CA ARG A 80 -9.24 7.91 -8.24
C ARG A 80 -9.25 7.27 -6.86
N SER A 81 -8.24 6.47 -6.57
CA SER A 81 -8.04 5.98 -5.22
C SER A 81 -7.64 7.11 -4.28
N SER A 82 -8.10 7.06 -3.03
CA SER A 82 -7.80 8.05 -2.00
C SER A 82 -7.61 7.40 -0.63
N VAL A 83 -6.78 8.05 0.17
CA VAL A 83 -6.52 7.72 1.58
C VAL A 83 -6.88 8.94 2.40
N GLU A 84 -7.73 8.77 3.40
CA GLU A 84 -8.17 9.85 4.27
C GLU A 84 -8.03 9.42 5.73
N ALA A 85 -7.36 10.23 6.54
CA ALA A 85 -7.25 9.97 7.97
C ALA A 85 -8.50 10.49 8.70
N VAL A 86 -9.36 9.57 9.13
CA VAL A 86 -10.58 9.87 9.88
C VAL A 86 -10.26 10.18 11.33
N LYS A 87 -9.29 9.47 11.92
CA LYS A 87 -8.77 9.73 13.27
C LYS A 87 -7.25 9.69 13.25
N ASN A 88 -6.62 10.80 13.59
CA ASN A 88 -5.17 10.99 13.55
C ASN A 88 -4.66 11.79 14.76
N THR A 89 -4.95 11.29 15.95
CA THR A 89 -4.41 11.82 17.20
C THR A 89 -2.90 11.62 17.23
N SER A 90 -2.14 12.62 17.70
CA SER A 90 -0.69 12.54 17.83
C SER A 90 -0.25 11.44 18.82
N LEU A 91 0.92 10.87 18.58
CA LEU A 91 1.51 9.87 19.47
C LEU A 91 1.82 10.48 20.84
N SER A 92 1.50 9.75 21.90
CA SER A 92 1.83 10.14 23.28
C SER A 92 3.34 10.12 23.52
N GLU A 93 3.85 11.07 24.29
CA GLU A 93 5.27 11.11 24.70
C GLU A 93 5.52 10.37 26.01
N GLN A 94 4.55 10.42 26.92
CA GLN A 94 4.60 9.82 28.25
C GLN A 94 3.33 9.04 28.51
N GLN A 95 3.40 8.17 29.52
CA GLN A 95 2.22 7.48 30.01
C GLN A 95 1.28 8.49 30.66
N SER A 96 0.03 8.50 30.22
CA SER A 96 -1.05 9.28 30.85
C SER A 96 -1.93 8.35 31.70
N PRO A 97 -2.75 8.89 32.63
CA PRO A 97 -3.76 8.07 33.33
C PRO A 97 -4.73 7.37 32.37
N SER A 98 -4.95 7.95 31.18
CA SER A 98 -5.64 7.31 30.05
C SER A 98 -4.71 6.45 29.21
N GLN A 99 -5.26 5.50 28.45
CA GLN A 99 -4.49 4.68 27.52
C GLN A 99 -3.69 5.56 26.53
N PRO A 100 -2.36 5.41 26.45
CA PRO A 100 -1.51 6.24 25.61
C PRO A 100 -1.70 5.89 24.12
N VAL A 101 -1.60 6.91 23.26
CA VAL A 101 -1.71 6.76 21.81
C VAL A 101 -0.35 6.35 21.24
N GLN A 102 -0.23 5.09 20.83
CA GLN A 102 1.03 4.52 20.33
C GLN A 102 1.10 4.35 18.82
N VAL A 103 -0.03 4.43 18.13
CA VAL A 103 -0.15 4.31 16.67
C VAL A 103 -0.91 5.50 16.11
N ALA A 104 -0.43 6.05 15.00
CA ALA A 104 -1.10 7.10 14.25
C ALA A 104 -0.93 6.89 12.73
N PRO A 105 -1.97 7.08 11.91
CA PRO A 105 -3.36 7.37 12.27
C PRO A 105 -4.07 6.16 12.90
N GLN A 106 -5.13 6.40 13.68
CA GLN A 106 -5.91 5.34 14.33
C GLN A 106 -7.06 4.83 13.46
N HIS A 107 -7.52 5.65 12.50
CA HIS A 107 -8.58 5.27 11.58
C HIS A 107 -8.34 5.91 10.22
N LEU A 108 -8.23 5.07 9.19
CA LEU A 108 -8.13 5.46 7.79
C LEU A 108 -9.39 5.05 7.03
N ARG A 109 -9.88 5.94 6.15
CA ARG A 109 -10.84 5.61 5.09
C ARG A 109 -10.10 5.48 3.78
N LEU A 110 -10.13 4.27 3.22
CA LEU A 110 -9.52 3.96 1.93
C LEU A 110 -10.60 3.81 0.86
N LYS A 111 -10.46 4.53 -0.25
CA LYS A 111 -11.21 4.25 -1.49
C LYS A 111 -10.19 3.77 -2.50
N LEU A 112 -10.29 2.51 -2.93
CA LEU A 112 -9.33 1.90 -3.85
C LEU A 112 -10.03 1.50 -5.15
N ARG A 113 -9.39 1.85 -6.26
CA ARG A 113 -9.71 1.37 -7.59
C ARG A 113 -8.96 0.06 -7.84
N PRO A 114 -9.56 -0.93 -8.53
CA PRO A 114 -8.84 -2.12 -8.97
C PRO A 114 -7.53 -1.76 -9.70
N HIS A 115 -6.47 -2.50 -9.40
CA HIS A 115 -5.13 -2.32 -9.97
C HIS A 115 -4.41 -1.00 -9.61
N GLU A 116 -5.01 -0.11 -8.80
CA GLU A 116 -4.32 1.09 -8.29
C GLU A 116 -3.80 0.84 -6.87
N ARG A 117 -2.50 1.04 -6.67
CA ARG A 117 -1.87 1.00 -5.35
C ARG A 117 -1.94 2.37 -4.68
N LYS A 118 -2.24 2.40 -3.38
CA LYS A 118 -2.00 3.57 -2.52
C LYS A 118 -1.13 3.19 -1.34
N GLU A 119 -0.24 4.10 -1.01
CA GLU A 119 0.64 4.02 0.14
C GLU A 119 0.18 5.02 1.19
N PHE A 120 0.33 4.64 2.45
CA PHE A 120 0.04 5.50 3.58
C PHE A 120 1.04 5.21 4.69
N GLU A 121 1.35 6.24 5.47
CA GLU A 121 2.32 6.15 6.55
C GLU A 121 1.62 5.77 7.85
N VAL A 122 2.19 4.81 8.57
CA VAL A 122 1.81 4.47 9.94
C VAL A 122 2.99 4.77 10.83
N LYS A 123 2.76 5.60 11.84
CA LYS A 123 3.75 5.98 12.84
C LYS A 123 3.48 5.18 14.10
N PHE A 124 4.55 4.60 14.65
CA PHE A 124 4.51 3.86 15.90
C PHE A 124 5.54 4.43 16.87
N ARG A 125 5.17 4.50 18.15
CA ARG A 125 6.09 4.81 19.25
C ARG A 125 5.70 3.99 20.46
N GLN A 126 6.69 3.31 21.03
CA GLN A 126 6.56 2.68 22.33
C GLN A 126 6.61 3.77 23.42
N VAL A 127 5.63 3.78 24.31
CA VAL A 127 5.63 4.67 25.47
C VAL A 127 6.50 4.12 26.59
N ALA A 128 7.07 5.01 27.40
CA ALA A 128 7.71 4.64 28.65
C ALA A 128 6.70 4.03 29.64
N ASP A 129 7.20 3.20 30.55
CA ASP A 129 6.45 2.61 31.68
C ASP A 129 5.23 1.74 31.30
N TYR A 130 5.25 1.13 30.11
CA TYR A 130 4.17 0.23 29.67
C TYR A 130 4.07 -1.04 30.56
N PRO A 131 2.86 -1.49 30.96
CA PRO A 131 2.71 -2.65 31.82
C PRO A 131 3.33 -3.89 31.19
N LEU A 132 4.05 -4.66 32.01
CA LEU A 132 4.70 -5.92 31.61
C LEU A 132 3.92 -7.08 32.23
N ASP A 133 3.43 -7.99 31.38
CA ASP A 133 2.89 -9.26 31.82
C ASP A 133 3.98 -10.33 31.75
N LEU A 134 4.47 -10.78 32.91
CA LEU A 134 5.48 -11.83 33.01
C LEU A 134 4.83 -13.16 33.38
N TYR A 135 4.87 -14.13 32.48
CA TYR A 135 4.41 -15.51 32.74
C TYR A 135 5.61 -16.45 32.79
N TYR A 136 5.90 -16.97 33.98
CA TYR A 136 6.92 -17.99 34.15
C TYR A 136 6.28 -19.38 34.00
N LEU A 137 6.53 -20.04 32.87
CA LEU A 137 6.11 -21.44 32.66
C LEU A 137 7.26 -22.38 33.03
N MET A 138 7.08 -23.10 34.14
CA MET A 138 8.09 -23.99 34.70
C MET A 138 7.78 -25.46 34.40
N ASP A 139 8.79 -26.22 34.01
CA ASP A 139 8.71 -27.68 34.02
C ASP A 139 8.78 -28.21 35.47
N LEU A 140 7.87 -29.12 35.84
CA LEU A 140 7.74 -29.69 37.18
C LEU A 140 8.29 -31.12 37.26
N THR A 141 9.19 -31.50 36.35
CA THR A 141 9.92 -32.77 36.40
C THR A 141 10.88 -32.85 37.59
N VAL A 142 11.31 -34.07 37.93
CA VAL A 142 12.20 -34.34 39.10
C VAL A 142 13.53 -33.59 39.00
N SER A 143 14.06 -33.38 37.79
CA SER A 143 15.29 -32.61 37.55
C SER A 143 15.17 -31.13 37.92
N MET A 144 13.96 -30.58 37.95
CA MET A 144 13.68 -29.16 38.23
C MET A 144 13.30 -28.90 39.70
N ARG A 145 13.47 -29.91 40.58
CA ARG A 145 13.04 -29.83 41.98
C ARG A 145 13.74 -28.70 42.75
N GLU A 146 15.04 -28.52 42.53
CA GLU A 146 15.84 -27.47 43.19
C GLU A 146 15.55 -26.08 42.59
N ASP A 147 15.40 -25.99 41.26
CA ASP A 147 15.10 -24.74 40.55
C ASP A 147 13.76 -24.14 40.96
N LYS A 148 12.77 -25.00 41.26
CA LYS A 148 11.46 -24.56 41.78
C LYS A 148 11.59 -23.67 43.01
N GLU A 149 12.45 -24.02 43.96
CA GLU A 149 12.59 -23.27 45.21
C GLU A 149 13.19 -21.88 44.95
N THR A 150 14.14 -21.80 44.03
CA THR A 150 14.76 -20.53 43.60
C THR A 150 13.77 -19.62 42.89
N LEU A 151 12.92 -20.18 42.02
CA LEU A 151 11.94 -19.41 41.24
C LEU A 151 10.78 -18.88 42.08
N VAL A 152 10.39 -19.61 43.13
CA VAL A 152 9.42 -19.12 44.10
C VAL A 152 9.99 -17.92 44.87
N ALA A 153 11.27 -17.95 45.25
CA ALA A 153 11.92 -16.84 45.95
C ALA A 153 12.03 -15.56 45.09
N LEU A 154 12.12 -15.68 43.76
CA LEU A 154 12.15 -14.54 42.84
C LEU A 154 10.81 -13.80 42.72
N GLY A 155 9.71 -14.44 43.08
CA GLY A 155 8.37 -13.82 43.08
C GLY A 155 8.09 -12.95 44.30
N GLU A 156 8.95 -13.00 45.33
CA GLU A 156 8.79 -12.15 46.51
C GLU A 156 9.15 -10.69 46.17
N PRO A 157 8.35 -9.71 46.59
CA PRO A 157 8.65 -8.32 46.34
C PRO A 157 9.99 -7.95 47.00
N VAL A 158 10.87 -7.31 46.23
CA VAL A 158 12.03 -6.62 46.79
C VAL A 158 11.49 -5.52 47.69
N THR A 159 11.62 -5.73 49.00
CA THR A 159 11.16 -4.80 50.05
C THR A 159 12.08 -3.60 50.19
#